data_AF-A0A2V7RCW6-F1
#
_entry.id   AF-A0A2V7RCW6-F1
#
_cell.length_a   1.000
_cell.length_b   1.000
_cell.length_c   1.000
_cell.angle_alpha   90.00
_cell.angle_beta   90.00
_cell.angle_gamma   90.00
#
_symmetry.space_group_name_H-M   'P 1'
#
loop_
_entity.id
_entity.type
_entity.pdbx_description
1 polymer ?
#
loop_
_entity_poly.entity_id
_entity_poly.type
_entity_poly.pdbx_seq_one_letter_code
_entity_poly.pdbx_strand_id
1 'polypeptide(L)'
;MASCNAFVVGCAPSTRYEQPAALRGYDILVTSQDSLGRGIAQGLARRGFRVRSHVRGGSRPTAYLFAFIFRETEPPALTWLHVRLADTRTGAIVAAVSAPLDSLGSSAEERARAIVDSLAANPALRRAIAPT
;
A
#
# COMPACT_ATOMS: atom_id res chain seq x y z
N MET A 1 29.61 -35.03 -36.41
CA MET A 1 28.63 -33.93 -36.30
C MET A 1 28.47 -33.62 -34.83
N ALA A 2 29.02 -32.49 -34.39
CA ALA A 2 28.95 -32.03 -33.02
C ALA A 2 27.76 -31.07 -32.88
N SER A 3 26.85 -31.36 -31.95
CA SER A 3 25.87 -30.40 -31.45
C SER A 3 25.90 -30.44 -29.93
N CYS A 4 26.65 -29.50 -29.34
CA CYS A 4 26.55 -29.20 -27.92
C CYS A 4 25.40 -28.20 -27.74
N ASN A 5 24.25 -28.67 -27.24
CA ASN A 5 23.16 -27.81 -26.79
C ASN A 5 23.59 -27.14 -25.48
N ALA A 6 24.03 -25.89 -25.55
CA ALA A 6 24.27 -25.06 -24.39
C ALA A 6 22.92 -24.63 -23.79
N PHE A 7 22.52 -25.25 -22.68
CA PHE A 7 21.47 -24.72 -21.82
C PHE A 7 22.00 -23.46 -21.14
N VAL A 8 21.56 -22.29 -21.61
CA VAL A 8 21.77 -21.03 -20.89
C VAL A 8 20.81 -21.02 -19.71
N VAL A 9 21.22 -21.64 -18.60
CA VAL A 9 20.58 -21.45 -17.30
C VAL A 9 20.98 -20.05 -16.82
N GLY A 10 20.15 -19.07 -17.13
CA GLY A 10 20.26 -17.72 -16.59
C GLY A 10 19.95 -17.73 -15.11
N CYS A 11 20.96 -17.90 -14.27
CA CYS A 11 20.90 -17.62 -12.84
C CYS A 11 20.76 -16.11 -12.65
N ALA A 12 19.53 -15.58 -12.67
CA ALA A 12 19.28 -14.39 -11.89
C ALA A 12 19.50 -14.78 -10.42
N PRO A 13 20.46 -14.19 -9.69
CA PRO A 13 20.56 -14.46 -8.26
C PRO A 13 19.20 -14.17 -7.66
N SER A 14 18.72 -15.05 -6.78
CA SER A 14 17.64 -14.73 -5.87
C SER A 14 18.14 -13.58 -5.01
N THR A 15 18.00 -12.36 -5.51
CA THR A 15 18.08 -11.16 -4.71
C THR A 15 16.98 -11.34 -3.69
N ARG A 16 17.35 -11.86 -2.51
CA ARG A 16 16.46 -12.10 -1.40
C ARG A 16 15.86 -10.74 -1.08
N TYR A 17 14.64 -10.51 -1.54
CA TYR A 17 14.00 -9.24 -1.34
C TYR A 17 13.66 -9.13 0.14
N GLU A 18 14.35 -8.22 0.82
CA GLU A 18 14.02 -7.88 2.18
C GLU A 18 13.03 -6.72 2.17
N GLN A 19 11.86 -6.99 2.73
CA GLN A 19 10.81 -6.00 2.86
C GLN A 19 11.31 -4.88 3.79
N PRO A 20 11.17 -3.59 3.43
CA PRO A 20 11.44 -2.50 4.34
C PRO A 20 10.67 -2.66 5.65
N ALA A 21 11.37 -2.51 6.77
CA ALA A 21 10.77 -2.50 8.11
C ALA A 21 9.81 -1.31 8.34
N ALA A 22 9.84 -0.31 7.46
CA ALA A 22 9.07 0.93 7.50
C ALA A 22 8.24 1.15 6.24
N LEU A 23 7.01 1.67 6.39
CA LEU A 23 6.32 2.25 5.24
C LEU A 23 7.03 3.50 4.69
N ARG A 24 7.76 4.27 5.51
CA ARG A 24 8.56 5.42 5.00
C ARG A 24 9.69 5.00 4.03
N GLY A 25 10.06 3.72 4.03
CA GLY A 25 10.98 3.13 3.07
C GLY A 25 10.37 2.96 1.67
N TYR A 26 9.04 2.94 1.58
CA TYR A 26 8.28 2.79 0.35
C TYR A 26 7.97 4.11 -0.34
N ASP A 27 7.89 4.05 -1.67
CA ASP A 27 7.04 4.96 -2.43
C ASP A 27 5.60 4.39 -2.44
N ILE A 28 4.61 5.20 -2.09
CA ILE A 28 3.20 4.80 -2.10
C ILE A 28 2.60 5.19 -3.44
N LEU A 29 2.17 4.19 -4.21
CA LEU A 29 1.52 4.38 -5.49
C LEU A 29 0.00 4.44 -5.30
N VAL A 30 -0.61 5.59 -5.62
CA VAL A 30 -2.07 5.79 -5.59
C VAL A 30 -2.52 6.16 -7.00
N THR A 31 -3.09 5.20 -7.73
CA THR A 31 -3.55 5.43 -9.12
C THR A 31 -4.99 5.92 -9.20
N SER A 32 -5.79 5.72 -8.15
CA SER A 32 -7.17 6.20 -8.11
C SER A 32 -7.21 7.72 -8.18
N GLN A 33 -8.04 8.24 -9.08
CA GLN A 33 -8.26 9.69 -9.26
C GLN A 33 -9.59 10.16 -8.66
N ASP A 34 -10.33 9.27 -8.00
CA ASP A 34 -11.53 9.64 -7.25
C ASP A 34 -11.19 10.54 -6.05
N SER A 35 -12.22 11.15 -5.45
CA SER A 35 -12.03 12.10 -4.34
C SER A 35 -11.39 11.44 -3.12
N LEU A 36 -11.71 10.17 -2.85
CA LEU A 36 -11.11 9.41 -1.75
C LEU A 36 -9.63 9.15 -2.00
N GLY A 37 -9.26 8.60 -3.16
CA GLY A 37 -7.88 8.31 -3.54
C GLY A 37 -7.01 9.57 -3.56
N ARG A 38 -7.50 10.67 -4.14
CA ARG A 38 -6.81 11.98 -4.12
C ARG A 38 -6.65 12.51 -2.70
N GLY A 39 -7.69 12.42 -1.87
CA GLY A 39 -7.64 12.83 -0.47
C GLY A 39 -6.59 12.05 0.33
N ILE A 40 -6.55 10.72 0.17
CA ILE A 40 -5.56 9.87 0.83
C ILE A 40 -4.14 10.19 0.34
N ALA A 41 -3.95 10.31 -0.97
CA ALA A 41 -2.65 10.65 -1.56
C ALA A 41 -2.11 11.98 -1.01
N GLN A 42 -2.95 13.02 -0.99
CA GLN A 42 -2.57 14.32 -0.45
C GLN A 42 -2.31 14.26 1.06
N GLY A 43 -3.14 13.57 1.83
CA GLY A 43 -2.96 13.44 3.28
C GLY A 43 -1.67 12.70 3.65
N LEU A 44 -1.35 11.61 2.96
CA LEU A 44 -0.09 10.89 3.12
C LEU A 44 1.12 11.77 2.74
N ALA A 45 1.04 12.51 1.64
CA ALA A 45 2.10 13.44 1.25
C ALA A 45 2.34 14.52 2.32
N ARG A 46 1.27 15.11 2.88
CA ARG A 46 1.37 16.09 3.98
C ARG A 46 1.97 15.50 5.27
N ARG A 47 1.87 14.19 5.48
CA ARG A 47 2.51 13.45 6.59
C ARG A 47 3.95 13.00 6.28
N GLY A 48 4.49 13.42 5.14
CA GLY A 48 5.87 13.19 4.71
C GLY A 48 6.11 11.81 4.09
N PHE A 49 5.06 11.12 3.64
CA PHE A 49 5.24 9.91 2.83
C PHE A 49 5.54 10.30 1.37
N ARG A 50 6.34 9.49 0.69
CA ARG A 50 6.54 9.61 -0.76
C ARG A 50 5.34 9.02 -1.46
N VAL A 51 4.57 9.86 -2.16
CA VAL A 51 3.37 9.42 -2.88
C VAL A 51 3.55 9.69 -4.37
N ARG A 52 3.14 8.74 -5.20
CA ARG A 52 3.17 8.83 -6.66
C ARG A 52 1.81 8.44 -7.22
N SER A 53 1.43 9.08 -8.32
CA SER A 53 0.15 8.82 -9.00
C SER A 53 0.28 7.91 -10.23
N HIS A 54 1.50 7.60 -10.66
CA HIS A 54 1.77 6.84 -11.87
C HIS A 54 2.83 5.77 -11.60
N VAL A 55 2.67 4.62 -12.27
CA VAL A 55 3.68 3.57 -12.27
C VAL A 55 4.94 4.09 -12.96
N ARG A 56 6.08 4.03 -12.28
CA ARG A 56 7.40 4.22 -12.88
C ARG A 56 8.32 3.11 -12.39
N GLY A 57 9.10 2.54 -13.31
CA GLY A 57 10.19 1.64 -12.98
C GLY A 57 11.21 2.31 -12.05
N GLY A 58 11.93 1.51 -11.30
CA GLY A 58 12.96 1.96 -10.35
C GLY A 58 13.31 0.89 -9.34
N SER A 59 14.40 1.11 -8.61
CA SER A 59 14.89 0.18 -7.59
C SER A 59 14.20 0.34 -6.22
N ARG A 60 13.56 1.48 -5.97
CA ARG A 60 12.92 1.77 -4.68
C ARG A 60 11.72 0.83 -4.43
N PRO A 61 11.58 0.29 -3.20
CA PRO A 61 10.38 -0.41 -2.77
C PRO A 61 9.13 0.45 -3.03
N THR A 62 8.10 -0.13 -3.64
CA THR A 62 6.85 0.56 -3.93
C THR A 62 5.68 -0.23 -3.35
N ALA A 63 4.74 0.45 -2.72
CA ALA A 63 3.51 -0.13 -2.21
C ALA A 63 2.32 0.48 -2.94
N TYR A 64 1.51 -0.36 -3.60
CA TYR A 64 0.29 0.05 -4.27
C TYR A 64 -0.85 0.19 -3.26
N LEU A 65 -1.57 1.31 -3.33
CA LEU A 65 -2.77 1.54 -2.55
C LEU A 65 -3.99 0.97 -3.27
N PHE A 66 -4.64 0.02 -2.61
CA PHE A 66 -5.92 -0.53 -3.02
C PHE A 66 -6.98 -0.15 -1.98
N ALA A 67 -8.09 0.44 -2.43
CA ALA A 67 -9.23 0.79 -1.60
C ALA A 67 -10.50 0.16 -2.19
N PHE A 68 -11.31 -0.48 -1.34
CA PHE A 68 -12.55 -1.12 -1.75
C PHE A 68 -13.58 -1.11 -0.63
N ILE A 69 -14.84 -1.16 -1.02
CA ILE A 69 -15.97 -1.25 -0.10
C ILE A 69 -16.48 -2.68 -0.11
N PHE A 70 -16.75 -3.20 1.08
CA PHE A 70 -17.40 -4.51 1.28
C PHE A 70 -18.67 -4.29 2.09
N ARG A 71 -19.79 -4.90 1.67
CA ARG A 71 -21.05 -4.84 2.41
C ARG A 71 -21.40 -6.23 2.92
N GLU A 72 -21.64 -6.33 4.22
CA GLU A 72 -22.12 -7.57 4.84
C GLU A 72 -23.54 -7.90 4.36
N THR A 73 -23.88 -9.19 4.40
CA THR A 73 -25.19 -9.67 3.96
C THR A 73 -26.17 -9.85 5.11
N GLU A 74 -25.69 -9.94 6.35
CA GLU A 74 -26.51 -10.23 7.53
C GLU A 74 -26.77 -8.98 8.38
N PRO A 75 -27.99 -8.80 8.94
CA PRO A 75 -28.27 -7.68 9.83
C PRO A 75 -27.42 -7.66 11.11
N PRO A 76 -26.93 -6.48 11.56
CA PRO A 76 -27.07 -5.17 10.93
C PRO A 76 -26.01 -4.97 9.84
N ALA A 77 -26.36 -5.19 8.57
CA ALA A 77 -25.43 -5.27 7.44
C ALA A 77 -24.52 -4.04 7.32
N LEU A 78 -23.31 -4.13 7.87
CA LEU A 78 -22.35 -3.03 7.86
C LEU A 78 -21.71 -2.90 6.48
N THR A 79 -21.40 -1.67 6.12
CA THR A 79 -20.58 -1.36 4.95
C THR A 79 -19.19 -0.97 5.43
N TRP A 80 -18.18 -1.70 5.02
CA TRP A 80 -16.78 -1.52 5.41
C TRP A 80 -16.00 -0.85 4.30
N LEU A 81 -15.12 0.09 4.67
CA LEU A 81 -14.05 0.55 3.80
C LEU A 81 -12.77 -0.18 4.18
N HIS A 82 -12.16 -0.86 3.21
CA HIS A 82 -10.85 -1.47 3.33
C HIS A 82 -9.84 -0.68 2.51
N VAL A 83 -8.71 -0.35 3.13
CA VAL A 83 -7.56 0.24 2.45
C VAL A 83 -6.34 -0.61 2.75
N ARG A 84 -5.63 -1.03 1.70
CA ARG A 84 -4.46 -1.90 1.79
C ARG A 84 -3.32 -1.29 1.00
N LEU A 85 -2.11 -1.40 1.55
CA LEU A 85 -0.85 -1.11 0.87
C LEU A 85 -0.20 -2.45 0.55
N ALA A 86 -0.10 -2.78 -0.73
CA ALA A 86 0.49 -4.02 -1.21
C ALA A 86 1.86 -3.74 -1.82
N ASP A 87 2.89 -4.43 -1.36
CA ASP A 87 4.21 -4.42 -1.98
C ASP A 87 4.09 -4.80 -3.46
N THR A 88 4.55 -3.95 -4.38
CA THR A 88 4.36 -4.18 -5.82
C THR A 88 5.23 -5.29 -6.38
N ARG A 89 6.24 -5.75 -5.62
CA ARG A 89 7.15 -6.82 -6.05
C ARG A 89 6.68 -8.19 -5.58
N THR A 90 6.13 -8.27 -4.36
CA THR A 90 5.72 -9.56 -3.76
C THR A 90 4.22 -9.73 -3.63
N GLY A 91 3.44 -8.65 -3.71
CA GLY A 91 2.01 -8.64 -3.38
C GLY A 91 1.70 -8.66 -1.89
N ALA A 92 2.70 -8.70 -1.01
CA ALA A 92 2.51 -8.74 0.43
C ALA A 92 1.80 -7.47 0.93
N ILE A 93 0.81 -7.61 1.82
CA ILE A 93 0.15 -6.46 2.44
C ILE A 93 1.05 -5.92 3.55
N VAL A 94 1.61 -4.73 3.32
CA VAL A 94 2.57 -4.09 4.23
C VAL A 94 1.91 -3.16 5.23
N ALA A 95 0.70 -2.70 4.92
CA ALA A 95 -0.19 -2.01 5.86
C ALA A 95 -1.64 -2.17 5.41
N ALA A 96 -2.56 -2.17 6.37
CA ALA A 96 -3.98 -2.17 6.10
C ALA A 96 -4.74 -1.35 7.15
N VAL A 97 -5.87 -0.78 6.72
CA VAL A 97 -6.89 -0.18 7.57
C VAL A 97 -8.23 -0.74 7.13
N SER A 98 -9.09 -1.05 8.08
CA SER A 98 -10.46 -1.49 7.83
C SER A 98 -11.35 -0.87 8.89
N ALA A 99 -12.42 -0.22 8.47
CA ALA A 99 -13.36 0.43 9.38
C ALA A 99 -14.78 0.47 8.77
N PRO A 100 -15.82 0.47 9.61
CA PRO A 100 -17.18 0.75 9.16
C PRO A 100 -17.24 2.12 8.48
N LEU A 101 -17.88 2.21 7.31
CA LEU A 101 -17.90 3.40 6.46
C LEU A 101 -18.57 4.59 7.16
N ASP A 102 -19.58 4.33 7.98
CA ASP A 102 -20.30 5.30 8.80
C ASP A 102 -19.44 5.90 9.92
N SER A 103 -18.45 5.15 10.43
CA SER A 103 -17.50 5.64 11.44
C SER A 103 -16.44 6.61 10.90
N LEU A 104 -16.25 6.66 9.58
CA LEU A 104 -15.19 7.44 8.92
C LEU A 104 -15.61 8.85 8.51
N GLY A 105 -16.85 9.24 8.80
CA GLY A 105 -17.43 10.50 8.40
C GLY A 105 -18.26 10.42 7.11
N SER A 106 -18.99 11.50 6.89
CA SER A 106 -20.02 11.61 5.86
C SER A 106 -19.46 11.96 4.48
N SER A 107 -18.29 12.59 4.42
CA SER A 107 -17.66 13.04 3.16
C SER A 107 -16.42 12.23 2.78
N ALA A 108 -16.06 12.27 1.49
CA ALA A 108 -14.82 11.63 1.01
C ALA A 108 -13.56 12.24 1.66
N GLU A 109 -13.59 13.53 2.01
CA GLU A 109 -12.48 14.21 2.68
C GLU A 109 -12.30 13.73 4.13
N GLU A 110 -13.41 13.64 4.88
CA GLU A 110 -13.40 13.10 6.26
C GLU A 110 -12.88 11.67 6.27
N ARG A 111 -13.38 10.83 5.34
CA ARG A 111 -12.94 9.44 5.19
C ARG A 111 -11.46 9.36 4.86
N ALA A 112 -10.98 10.17 3.91
CA ALA A 112 -9.57 10.22 3.57
C ALA A 112 -8.69 10.61 4.78
N ARG A 113 -9.10 11.62 5.54
CA ARG A 113 -8.40 12.07 6.76
C ARG A 113 -8.32 10.94 7.78
N ALA A 114 -9.44 10.30 8.09
CA ALA A 114 -9.50 9.19 9.06
C ALA A 114 -8.63 7.99 8.65
N ILE A 115 -8.61 7.65 7.36
CA ILE A 115 -7.73 6.60 6.82
C ILE A 115 -6.26 6.99 6.94
N VAL A 116 -5.90 8.24 6.58
CA VAL A 116 -4.52 8.73 6.68
C VAL A 116 -4.02 8.72 8.12
N ASP A 117 -4.87 9.14 9.07
CA ASP A 117 -4.56 9.12 10.50
C ASP A 117 -4.37 7.69 10.99
N SER A 118 -5.25 6.77 10.60
CA SER A 118 -5.17 5.35 10.95
C SER A 118 -3.92 4.69 10.36
N LEU A 119 -3.58 4.98 9.09
CA LEU A 119 -2.35 4.51 8.47
C LEU A 119 -1.15 5.06 9.24
N ALA A 120 -1.06 6.38 9.46
CA ALA A 120 0.05 7.00 10.17
C ALA A 120 0.22 6.52 11.63
N ALA A 121 -0.87 6.11 12.28
CA ALA A 121 -0.84 5.54 13.62
C ALA A 121 -0.46 4.04 13.66
N ASN A 122 -0.54 3.34 12.53
CA ASN A 122 -0.31 1.89 12.49
C ASN A 122 1.13 1.56 12.93
N PRO A 123 1.31 0.69 13.95
CA PRO A 123 2.62 0.39 14.53
C PRO A 123 3.58 -0.31 13.55
N ALA A 124 3.07 -1.00 12.51
CA ALA A 124 3.90 -1.48 11.40
C ALA A 124 4.58 -0.32 10.65
N LEU A 125 4.02 0.89 10.71
CA LEU A 125 4.64 2.10 10.17
C LEU A 125 5.56 2.81 11.17
N ARG A 126 5.33 2.63 12.48
CA ARG A 126 6.11 3.28 13.55
C ARG A 126 7.36 2.51 13.95
N ARG A 127 7.37 1.17 13.87
CA ARG A 127 8.50 0.31 14.31
C ARG A 127 9.83 0.58 13.62
N ALA A 128 9.82 1.29 12.51
CA ALA A 128 11.03 1.69 11.81
C ALA A 128 11.78 2.91 12.39
N ILE A 129 11.32 3.44 13.52
CA ILE A 129 11.91 4.63 14.15
C ILE A 129 12.77 4.25 15.37
N ALA A 130 12.76 3.00 15.82
CA ALA A 130 13.65 2.56 16.90
C ALA A 130 15.03 2.20 16.32
N PRO A 131 16.11 2.91 16.68
CA PRO A 131 17.46 2.43 16.41
C PRO A 131 17.70 1.18 17.25
N THR A 132 18.12 0.09 16.59
CA THR A 132 18.89 -0.99 17.23
C THR A 132 20.34 -0.59 17.35
#